data_AF-A0A381U2U5-F1
#
_entry.id   AF-A0A381U2U5-F1
#
_cell.length_a   1.000
_cell.length_b   1.000
_cell.length_c   1.000
_cell.angle_alpha   90.00
_cell.angle_beta   90.00
_cell.angle_gamma   90.00
#
_symmetry.space_group_name_H-M   'P 1'
#
loop_
_entity.id
_entity.type
_entity.pdbx_description
1 polymer ?
#
loop_
_entity_poly.entity_id
_entity_poly.type
_entity_poly.pdbx_seq_one_letter_code
_entity_poly.pdbx_strand_id
1 'polypeptide(L)'
;MKIDDKRVTFPKSLSVKYAGKVVEETETHLTLEGEDEESYLKIFTPFRGVAKLILYENDRWVDAETLSSISNFDFSSLGLDNISDLSLDGKEDTKGKKK
;
A
#
# COMPACT_ATOMS: atom_id res chain seq x y z
N MET A 1 -1.76 9.09 -2.97
CA MET A 1 -2.07 8.45 -1.67
C MET A 1 -2.14 9.54 -0.62
N LYS A 2 -3.09 9.44 0.32
CA LYS A 2 -3.34 10.48 1.31
C LYS A 2 -3.03 9.94 2.70
N ILE A 3 -2.26 10.71 3.47
CA ILE A 3 -1.98 10.42 4.87
C ILE A 3 -2.57 11.56 5.69
N ASP A 4 -3.42 11.22 6.64
CA ASP A 4 -4.08 12.15 7.53
C ASP A 4 -3.94 11.61 8.95
N ASP A 5 -3.12 12.27 9.75
CA ASP A 5 -2.82 11.86 11.13
C ASP A 5 -2.31 10.40 11.18
N LYS A 6 -3.02 9.50 11.88
CA LYS A 6 -2.70 8.07 11.95
C LYS A 6 -3.21 7.24 10.78
N ARG A 7 -3.89 7.85 9.81
CA ARG A 7 -4.59 7.14 8.74
C ARG A 7 -3.89 7.30 7.42
N VAL A 8 -3.78 6.21 6.68
CA VAL A 8 -3.24 6.18 5.33
C VAL A 8 -4.24 5.54 4.39
N THR A 9 -4.67 6.31 3.39
CA THR A 9 -5.59 5.87 2.34
C THR A 9 -4.85 5.72 1.01
N PHE A 10 -4.95 4.53 0.43
CA PHE A 10 -4.32 4.20 -0.84
C PHE A 10 -5.27 3.38 -1.74
N PRO A 11 -5.11 3.46 -3.07
CA PRO A 11 -5.92 2.68 -4.00
C PRO A 11 -5.54 1.19 -3.96
N LYS A 12 -6.54 0.30 -4.03
CA LYS A 12 -6.36 -1.17 -4.03
C LYS A 12 -5.71 -1.69 -5.31
N SER A 13 -5.62 -0.87 -6.37
CA SER A 13 -4.90 -1.19 -7.60
C SER A 13 -3.38 -1.29 -7.40
N LEU A 14 -2.85 -0.74 -6.30
CA LEU A 14 -1.43 -0.82 -5.99
C LEU A 14 -1.06 -2.19 -5.43
N SER A 15 0.05 -2.74 -5.92
CA SER A 15 0.70 -3.86 -5.27
C SER A 15 1.34 -3.40 -3.98
N VAL A 16 0.69 -3.68 -2.85
CA VAL A 16 1.18 -3.32 -1.52
C VAL A 16 1.16 -4.52 -0.59
N LYS A 17 2.00 -4.48 0.44
CA LYS A 17 1.92 -5.34 1.62
C LYS A 17 1.87 -4.43 2.84
N TYR A 18 0.94 -4.68 3.73
CA TYR A 18 0.75 -3.84 4.89
C TYR A 18 0.57 -4.65 6.16
N ALA A 19 0.88 -4.02 7.28
CA ALA A 19 0.46 -4.41 8.61
C ALA A 19 -0.12 -3.18 9.30
N GLY A 20 -1.23 -3.37 10.01
CA GLY A 20 -1.99 -2.28 10.60
C GLY A 20 -3.48 -2.60 10.55
N LYS A 21 -4.28 -1.73 11.14
CA LYS A 21 -5.71 -1.93 11.25
C LYS A 21 -6.44 -1.34 10.05
N VAL A 22 -7.17 -2.17 9.33
CA VAL A 22 -8.07 -1.69 8.27
C VAL A 22 -9.28 -1.04 8.94
N VAL A 23 -9.38 0.28 8.82
CA VAL A 23 -10.51 1.07 9.38
C VAL A 23 -11.58 1.37 8.34
N GLU A 24 -11.20 1.40 7.06
CA GLU A 24 -12.14 1.58 5.96
C GLU A 24 -11.65 0.80 4.74
N GLU A 25 -12.55 0.07 4.11
CA GLU A 25 -12.29 -0.61 2.85
C GLU A 25 -13.45 -0.34 1.90
N THR A 26 -13.13 0.21 0.74
CA THR A 26 -14.08 0.45 -0.36
C THR A 26 -13.70 -0.42 -1.56
N GLU A 27 -14.49 -0.36 -2.62
CA GLU A 27 -14.18 -1.07 -3.87
C GLU A 27 -12.86 -0.61 -4.50
N THR A 28 -12.48 0.67 -4.31
CA THR A 28 -11.34 1.29 -5.00
C THR A 28 -10.18 1.65 -4.08
N HIS A 29 -10.46 1.92 -2.80
CA HIS A 29 -9.49 2.41 -1.82
C HIS A 29 -9.53 1.61 -0.53
N LEU A 30 -8.39 1.56 0.15
CA LEU A 30 -8.24 0.98 1.48
C LEU A 30 -7.60 2.04 2.40
N THR A 31 -8.12 2.16 3.61
CA THR A 31 -7.59 3.01 4.68
C THR A 31 -7.09 2.15 5.83
N LEU A 32 -5.80 2.30 6.14
CA LEU A 32 -5.18 1.73 7.33
C LEU A 32 -5.02 2.80 8.40
N GLU A 33 -5.20 2.40 9.65
CA GLU A 33 -4.84 3.17 10.84
C GLU A 33 -3.61 2.51 11.47
N GLY A 34 -2.60 3.32 11.78
CA GLY A 34 -1.44 2.88 12.55
C GLY A 34 -1.84 2.69 14.01
N GLU A 35 -1.75 1.46 14.50
CA GLU A 35 -2.10 1.13 15.89
C GLU A 35 -0.83 1.00 16.74
N ASP A 36 0.22 0.40 16.18
CA ASP A 36 1.49 0.13 16.86
C ASP A 36 2.70 0.36 15.93
N GLU A 37 3.91 0.35 16.51
CA GLU A 37 5.21 0.44 15.82
C GLU A 37 5.45 -0.72 14.82
N GLU A 38 4.63 -1.77 14.89
CA GLU A 38 4.63 -2.86 13.91
C GLU A 38 3.85 -2.52 12.63
N SER A 39 3.13 -1.39 12.59
CA SER A 39 2.33 -1.01 11.43
C SER A 39 3.23 -0.48 10.31
N TYR A 40 3.07 -1.03 9.11
CA TYR A 40 3.83 -0.62 7.94
C TYR A 40 2.99 -0.70 6.67
N LEU A 41 3.41 0.06 5.66
CA LEU A 41 2.91 -0.01 4.31
C LEU A 41 4.10 -0.10 3.34
N LYS A 42 4.23 -1.25 2.70
CA LYS A 42 5.26 -1.55 1.72
C LYS A 42 4.64 -1.54 0.32
N ILE A 43 5.07 -0.60 -0.51
CA ILE A 43 4.61 -0.43 -1.88
C ILE A 43 5.62 -1.09 -2.83
N PHE A 44 5.14 -1.93 -3.73
CA PHE A 44 5.95 -2.61 -4.73
C PHE A 44 5.85 -1.93 -6.09
N THR A 45 6.95 -1.96 -6.84
CA THR A 45 6.96 -1.61 -8.26
C THR A 45 6.38 -2.77 -9.07
N PRO A 46 5.93 -2.54 -10.32
CA PRO A 46 5.49 -3.61 -11.22
C PRO A 46 6.59 -4.66 -11.47
N PHE A 47 7.86 -4.27 -11.33
CA PHE A 47 9.01 -5.17 -11.48
C PHE A 47 9.38 -5.93 -10.20
N ARG A 48 8.44 -6.06 -9.24
CA ARG A 48 8.61 -6.72 -7.92
C ARG A 48 9.69 -6.11 -7.02
N GLY A 49 10.19 -4.90 -7.33
CA GLY A 49 11.05 -4.13 -6.44
C GLY A 49 10.25 -3.46 -5.33
N VAL A 50 10.92 -3.06 -4.25
CA VAL A 50 10.30 -2.19 -3.23
C VAL A 50 10.38 -0.77 -3.74
N ALA A 51 9.23 -0.16 -3.99
CA ALA A 51 9.15 1.23 -4.46
C ALA A 51 9.23 2.20 -3.29
N LYS A 52 8.54 1.87 -2.20
CA LYS A 52 8.49 2.68 -0.99
C LYS A 52 8.18 1.80 0.22
N LEU A 53 8.78 2.12 1.36
CA LEU A 53 8.43 1.52 2.64
C LEU A 53 8.08 2.63 3.62
N ILE A 54 6.89 2.55 4.19
CA ILE A 54 6.34 3.54 5.12
C ILE A 54 6.09 2.80 6.42
N LEU A 55 6.56 3.36 7.52
CA LEU A 55 6.43 2.82 8.87
C LEU A 55 5.55 3.74 9.68
N TYR A 56 4.88 3.20 10.69
CA TYR A 56 4.15 3.99 11.66
C TYR A 56 4.97 4.13 12.93
N GLU A 57 5.57 5.30 13.14
CA GLU A 57 6.50 5.56 14.24
C GLU A 57 6.12 6.89 14.90
N ASN A 58 6.27 6.98 16.21
CA ASN A 58 5.98 8.23 16.95
C ASN A 58 4.60 8.82 16.61
N ASP A 59 3.60 7.94 16.50
CA ASP A 59 2.21 8.29 16.19
C ASP A 59 1.99 8.89 14.79
N ARG A 60 2.91 8.65 13.85
CA ARG A 60 2.88 9.22 12.50
C ARG A 60 3.40 8.24 11.46
N TRP A 61 2.87 8.35 10.24
CA TRP A 61 3.44 7.65 9.10
C TRP A 61 4.71 8.35 8.60
N VAL A 62 5.82 7.63 8.62
CA VAL A 62 7.14 8.09 8.22
C VAL A 62 7.71 7.22 7.11
N ASP A 63 8.52 7.82 6.26
CA ASP A 63 9.29 7.08 5.26
C ASP A 63 10.44 6.31 5.92
N ALA A 64 10.59 5.03 5.60
CA ALA A 64 11.66 4.21 6.19
C ALA A 64 13.07 4.65 5.73
N GLU A 65 13.20 5.23 4.53
CA GLU A 65 14.51 5.65 4.01
C GLU A 65 14.96 6.99 4.59
N THR A 66 14.05 7.96 4.65
CA THR A 66 14.36 9.34 5.07
C THR A 66 13.93 9.66 6.50
N LEU A 67 13.19 8.76 7.16
CA LEU A 67 12.58 8.94 8.49
C LEU A 67 11.75 10.23 8.59
N SER A 68 11.29 10.73 7.45
CA SER A 68 10.54 11.97 7.34
C SER A 68 9.05 11.67 7.29
N SER A 69 8.25 12.49 7.98
CA SER A 69 6.79 12.37 7.94
C SER A 69 6.28 12.55 6.52
N ILE A 70 5.41 11.65 6.09
CA ILE A 70 4.80 11.71 4.76
C ILE A 70 3.37 12.21 4.94
N SER A 71 3.02 13.34 4.33
CA SER A 71 1.63 13.83 4.35
C SER A 71 0.91 13.56 3.02
N ASN A 72 1.64 13.58 1.92
CA ASN A 72 1.11 13.26 0.60
C ASN A 72 2.18 12.52 -0.19
N PHE A 73 1.82 11.38 -0.77
CA PHE A 73 2.71 10.62 -1.63
C PHE A 73 2.10 10.52 -3.03
N ASP A 74 2.84 11.04 -4.01
CA ASP A 74 2.47 10.98 -5.41
C ASP A 74 3.22 9.85 -6.12
N PHE A 75 2.45 8.91 -6.68
CA PHE A 75 2.98 7.71 -7.30
C PHE A 75 3.58 7.97 -8.69
N SER A 76 3.29 9.11 -9.31
CA SER A 76 3.89 9.51 -10.59
C SER A 76 5.39 9.74 -10.44
N SER A 77 5.85 10.13 -9.24
CA SER A 77 7.29 10.25 -8.93
C SER A 77 8.03 8.92 -9.04
N LEU A 78 7.31 7.80 -8.94
CA LEU A 78 7.84 6.45 -9.08
C LEU A 78 7.47 5.81 -10.44
N GLY A 79 6.84 6.57 -11.35
CA GLY A 79 6.32 6.05 -12.62
C GLY A 79 5.21 5.00 -12.45
N LEU A 80 4.49 5.05 -11.31
CA LEU A 80 3.47 4.09 -10.93
C LEU A 80 2.04 4.59 -11.18
N ASP A 81 1.88 5.76 -11.81
CA ASP A 81 0.58 6.39 -12.09
C ASP A 81 -0.25 5.61 -13.12
N ASN A 82 0.40 4.86 -14.01
CA ASN A 82 -0.25 4.07 -15.07
C ASN A 82 -0.50 2.59 -14.71
N ILE A 83 -0.22 2.13 -13.48
CA ILE A 83 -0.32 0.69 -13.12
C ILE A 83 -1.76 0.20 -13.06
N SER A 84 -2.75 1.09 -13.00
CA SER A 84 -4.15 0.69 -13.19
C SER A 84 -4.39 -0.05 -14.52
N ASP A 85 -3.50 0.11 -15.52
CA ASP A 85 -3.54 -0.62 -16.81
C ASP A 85 -2.83 -2.00 -16.77
N LEU A 86 -2.01 -2.27 -15.74
CA LEU A 86 -1.26 -3.53 -15.59
C LEU A 86 -1.97 -4.58 -14.73
N SER A 87 -3.28 -4.45 -14.51
CA SER A 87 -4.12 -5.56 -14.07
C SER A 87 -4.32 -6.57 -15.21
N LEU A 88 -3.23 -7.18 -15.68
CA LEU A 88 -3.27 -8.33 -16.56
C LEU A 88 -2.43 -9.46 -15.97
N ASP A 89 -3.15 -10.53 -15.69
CA ASP A 89 -2.72 -11.90 -15.42
C ASP A 89 -2.39 -12.30 -13.99
N GLY A 90 -3.45 -12.32 -13.18
CA GLY A 90 -3.59 -13.23 -12.03
C GLY A 90 -4.75 -14.20 -12.26
N LYS A 91 -4.79 -14.88 -13.40
CA LYS A 91 -5.73 -15.98 -13.66
C LYS A 91 -4.94 -17.29 -13.67
N GLU A 92 -4.76 -17.87 -12.48
CA GLU A 92 -4.37 -19.29 -12.39
C GLU A 92 -5.46 -20.05 -11.63
N ASP A 93 -6.35 -20.61 -12.45
CA ASP A 93 -7.12 -21.84 -12.33
C ASP A 93 -7.40 -22.44 -10.94
N THR A 94 -8.61 -22.18 -10.43
CA THR A 94 -9.30 -23.16 -9.57
C THR A 94 -9.73 -24.36 -10.40
N LYS A 95 -8.88 -25.40 -10.50
CA LYS A 95 -9.31 -26.72 -10.99
C LYS A 95 -8.73 -27.84 -10.14
N GLY A 96 -9.54 -28.32 -9.19
CA GLY A 96 -9.13 -29.41 -8.31
C GLY A 96 -10.25 -30.03 -7.50
N LYS A 97 -11.44 -30.21 -8.07
CA LYS A 97 -12.48 -31.07 -7.47
C LYS A 97 -12.13 -32.52 -7.81
N LYS A 98 -11.43 -33.22 -6.90
CA LYS A 98 -11.27 -34.68 -6.96
C LYS A 98 -12.31 -35.32 -6.04
N LYS A 99 -13.09 -36.19 -6.68
CA LYS A 99 -14.17 -37.02 -6.15
C LYS A 99 -13.59 -38.26 -5.50
#